data_AF-V5FS45-F1
#
_entry.id   AF-V5FS45-F1
#
_cell.length_a   1.000
_cell.length_b   1.000
_cell.length_c   1.000
_cell.angle_alpha   90.00
_cell.angle_beta   90.00
_cell.angle_gamma   90.00
#
_symmetry.space_group_name_H-M   'P 1'
#
loop_
_entity.id
_entity.type
_entity.pdbx_description
1 polymer ?
#
loop_
_entity_poly.entity_id
_entity_poly.type
_entity_poly.pdbx_seq_one_letter_code
_entity_poly.pdbx_strand_id
1 'polypeptide(L)'
;MSDNLDLSLPAKAPSMARHHDQPVTLHPAALYTLVDLTDEELQDLQRECESGCIETGHQPGSSVHLAPRSRFVGQPLRDVFDYHLELGTQDTFEPRYFIVTVDKDWRPEGVILVALDDDELECNVDSFRIKAVDSGLSVVNLQIGNTSWEEEKECYEFNLDNGGDDDADDGDNDYDDYDDDDDGPPAPTKNVPLGYYIPIYIHSSLSEDKVIPDLEPAFNLKSPDEIASRVQAKLTPASSISGTTSNQDVVQQAVTLHPRRCAKNKYLHKTHILVIDTADPVENGMLMVKLPSWDATEKRTKTDLDQIGRELALAIPPPISIPYSCYYGLQERFLTLANGDADWPSEDVRAQPVFLVFQYNTHGKELGFGDTSIDPAASKRKPGEERLKYVHDLFKRRERATELVKWNYDEAVRGFPWMCRENRFIEGLHKTFFICVDGDDVAITGVLLVRREWDGNVWGRT
;
A
#
# COMPACT_ATOMS: atom_id res chain seq x y z
N MET A 1 29.01 32.40 15.61
CA MET A 1 30.05 31.67 14.85
C MET A 1 29.31 30.44 14.38
N SER A 2 29.08 30.28 13.08
CA SER A 2 28.47 29.06 12.55
C SER A 2 29.50 27.96 12.68
N ASP A 3 29.38 27.16 13.73
CA ASP A 3 30.08 25.88 13.82
C ASP A 3 29.49 25.02 12.68
N ASN A 4 30.19 24.97 11.55
CA ASN A 4 29.77 24.13 10.43
C ASN A 4 29.81 22.68 10.90
N LEU A 5 28.63 22.11 11.15
CA LEU A 5 28.45 20.70 11.44
C LEU A 5 28.97 19.87 10.27
N ASP A 6 29.68 18.79 10.58
CA ASP A 6 30.12 17.83 9.58
C ASP A 6 28.96 16.89 9.24
N LEU A 7 28.39 17.08 8.06
CA LEU A 7 27.27 16.29 7.52
C LEU A 7 27.73 15.18 6.57
N SER A 8 29.03 14.87 6.53
CA SER A 8 29.53 13.82 5.64
C SER A 8 29.08 12.43 6.10
N LEU A 9 28.62 11.64 5.12
CA LEU A 9 28.22 10.24 5.27
C LEU A 9 29.13 9.35 4.41
N PRO A 10 29.34 8.07 4.78
CA PRO A 10 29.99 7.13 3.88
C PRO A 10 29.16 6.93 2.61
N ALA A 11 29.79 6.54 1.51
CA ALA A 11 29.05 6.22 0.27
C ALA A 11 28.17 4.96 0.38
N LYS A 12 28.51 4.03 1.29
CA LYS A 12 27.78 2.77 1.47
C LYS A 12 27.61 2.42 2.95
N ALA A 13 26.46 1.81 3.28
CA ALA A 13 26.19 1.27 4.60
C ALA A 13 26.53 -0.22 4.68
N PRO A 14 27.14 -0.69 5.78
CA PRO A 14 27.35 -2.12 5.99
C PRO A 14 26.04 -2.81 6.40
N SER A 15 25.83 -4.02 5.91
CA SER A 15 24.82 -4.95 6.43
C SER A 15 23.35 -4.53 6.26
N MET A 16 23.03 -3.58 5.39
CA MET A 16 21.63 -3.22 5.09
C MET A 16 20.89 -4.33 4.32
N ALA A 17 21.61 -5.09 3.51
CA ALA A 17 21.06 -6.23 2.77
C ALA A 17 20.35 -7.31 3.63
N ARG A 18 20.68 -7.41 4.92
CA ARG A 18 19.99 -8.36 5.83
C ARG A 18 18.54 -7.97 6.13
N HIS A 19 18.19 -6.71 5.90
CA HIS A 19 16.86 -6.15 6.13
C HIS A 19 15.96 -6.25 4.88
N HIS A 20 16.51 -6.65 3.71
CA HIS A 20 15.74 -6.85 2.46
C HIS A 20 14.76 -8.03 2.55
N ASP A 21 15.12 -9.06 3.31
CA ASP A 21 14.33 -10.29 3.45
C ASP A 21 13.44 -10.30 4.71
N GLN A 22 13.39 -9.19 5.46
CA GLN A 22 12.58 -9.09 6.68
C GLN A 22 11.13 -8.65 6.37
N PRO A 23 10.13 -9.14 7.12
CA PRO A 23 8.74 -8.70 6.94
C PRO A 23 8.63 -7.17 7.07
N VAL A 24 7.79 -6.53 6.25
CA VAL A 24 7.53 -5.09 6.34
C VAL A 24 6.78 -4.78 7.63
N THR A 25 7.51 -4.57 8.71
CA THR A 25 7.02 -4.00 9.96
C THR A 25 7.22 -2.49 9.89
N LEU A 26 6.13 -1.72 10.01
CA LEU A 26 6.17 -0.25 10.05
C LEU A 26 6.72 0.24 11.39
N HIS A 27 8.02 0.02 11.59
CA HIS A 27 8.72 0.55 12.75
C HIS A 27 8.82 2.07 12.66
N PRO A 28 8.78 2.78 13.80
CA PRO A 28 8.92 4.22 13.79
C PRO A 28 10.30 4.64 13.30
N ALA A 29 10.36 5.76 12.58
CA ALA A 29 11.60 6.41 12.22
C ALA A 29 12.32 6.90 13.48
N ALA A 30 13.63 6.70 13.55
CA ALA A 30 14.44 7.24 14.63
C ALA A 30 14.74 8.73 14.40
N LEU A 31 14.48 9.56 15.40
CA LEU A 31 14.79 10.99 15.39
C LEU A 31 16.01 11.32 16.27
N TYR A 32 16.94 12.08 15.68
CA TYR A 32 18.19 12.52 16.30
C TYR A 32 18.39 14.04 16.18
N THR A 33 19.27 14.60 17.00
CA THR A 33 19.68 16.01 16.93
C THR A 33 21.20 16.19 17.04
N LEU A 34 21.78 16.95 16.11
CA LEU A 34 23.18 17.43 16.16
C LEU A 34 23.30 18.81 16.81
N VAL A 35 22.17 19.48 17.04
CA VAL A 35 22.10 20.78 17.69
C VAL A 35 21.50 20.67 19.08
N ASP A 36 21.85 21.64 19.93
CA ASP A 36 21.40 21.68 21.31
C ASP A 36 19.94 22.18 21.39
N LEU A 37 19.01 21.22 21.53
CA LEU A 37 17.58 21.42 21.77
C LEU A 37 17.22 20.96 23.19
N THR A 38 16.37 21.75 23.86
CA THR A 38 15.75 21.37 25.13
C THR A 38 14.88 20.13 24.99
N ASP A 39 14.51 19.49 26.11
CA ASP A 39 13.60 18.34 26.09
C ASP A 39 12.24 18.71 25.47
N GLU A 40 11.75 19.91 25.78
CA GLU A 40 10.50 20.44 25.22
C GLU A 40 10.59 20.67 23.70
N GLU A 41 11.66 21.32 23.23
CA GLU A 41 11.87 21.58 21.79
C GLU A 41 12.06 20.28 20.99
N LEU A 42 12.75 19.30 21.56
CA LEU A 42 12.96 18.00 20.91
C LEU A 42 11.67 17.17 20.84
N GLN A 43 10.80 17.28 21.85
CA GLN A 43 9.46 16.69 21.80
C GLN A 43 8.52 17.44 20.84
N ASP A 44 8.64 18.77 20.75
CA ASP A 44 7.92 19.57 19.75
C ASP A 44 8.31 19.17 18.33
N LEU A 45 9.61 19.02 18.08
CA LEU A 45 10.12 18.54 16.81
C LEU A 45 9.62 17.12 16.50
N GLN A 46 9.64 16.20 17.46
CA GLN A 46 9.07 14.86 17.26
C GLN A 46 7.60 14.94 16.83
N ARG A 47 6.79 15.74 17.54
CA ARG A 47 5.37 15.92 17.19
C ARG A 47 5.18 16.52 15.81
N GLU A 48 6.04 17.46 15.41
CA GLU A 48 6.00 18.04 14.07
C GLU A 48 6.36 16.97 13.03
N CYS A 49 7.43 16.20 13.25
CA CYS A 49 7.81 15.07 12.39
C CYS A 49 6.70 14.04 12.20
N GLU A 50 5.84 13.86 13.20
CA GLU A 50 4.67 12.98 13.13
C GLU A 50 3.40 13.63 12.57
N SER A 51 3.34 14.96 12.45
CA SER A 51 2.06 15.62 12.16
C SER A 51 1.47 15.23 10.80
N GLY A 52 2.28 15.06 9.75
CA GLY A 52 1.80 14.52 8.47
C GLY A 52 1.25 13.09 8.57
N CYS A 53 1.82 12.25 9.44
CA CYS A 53 1.28 10.91 9.74
C CYS A 53 -0.02 10.96 10.54
N ILE A 54 -0.11 11.85 11.52
CA ILE A 54 -1.31 12.01 12.36
C ILE A 54 -2.48 12.52 11.52
N GLU A 55 -2.22 13.47 10.62
CA GLU A 55 -3.21 13.99 9.66
C GLU A 55 -3.73 12.90 8.71
N THR A 56 -2.93 11.86 8.44
CA THR A 56 -3.31 10.67 7.66
C THR A 56 -3.89 9.53 8.50
N GLY A 57 -4.14 9.76 9.80
CA GLY A 57 -4.88 8.85 10.69
C GLY A 57 -4.02 7.97 11.60
N HIS A 58 -2.70 8.18 11.64
CA HIS A 58 -1.82 7.50 12.59
C HIS A 58 -2.02 8.00 14.02
N GLN A 59 -1.76 7.13 15.00
CA GLN A 59 -1.78 7.54 16.39
C GLN A 59 -0.52 8.38 16.70
N PRO A 60 -0.64 9.45 17.50
CA PRO A 60 0.54 10.15 18.00
C PRO A 60 1.50 9.18 18.69
N GLY A 61 2.79 9.30 18.40
CA GLY A 61 3.82 8.40 18.90
C GLY A 61 3.79 7.03 18.22
N SER A 62 3.44 6.92 16.94
CA SER A 62 3.51 5.65 16.20
C SER A 62 4.48 5.66 15.01
N SER A 63 4.91 6.83 14.53
CA SER A 63 5.63 6.94 13.25
C SER A 63 7.03 7.54 13.38
N VAL A 64 7.28 8.41 14.37
CA VAL A 64 8.61 8.98 14.62
C VAL A 64 8.88 9.02 16.12
N HIS A 65 9.98 8.38 16.53
CA HIS A 65 10.36 8.24 17.94
C HIS A 65 11.77 8.77 18.17
N LEU A 66 12.00 9.36 19.35
CA LEU A 66 13.36 9.65 19.81
C LEU A 66 14.09 8.34 20.08
N ALA A 67 15.26 8.18 19.48
CA ALA A 67 16.13 7.04 19.77
C ALA A 67 16.58 7.04 21.25
N PRO A 68 16.92 5.88 21.84
CA PRO A 68 17.39 5.80 23.23
C PRO A 68 18.56 6.75 23.54
N ARG A 69 19.43 6.95 22.55
CA ARG A 69 20.39 8.05 22.50
C ARG A 69 20.06 8.91 21.28
N SER A 70 19.30 9.98 21.50
CA SER A 70 18.87 10.90 20.43
C SER A 70 19.75 12.15 20.27
N ARG A 71 20.59 12.46 21.26
CA ARG A 71 21.42 13.69 21.30
C ARG A 71 22.86 13.44 20.91
N PHE A 72 23.28 14.05 19.81
CA PHE A 72 24.62 14.03 19.24
C PHE A 72 25.14 15.47 19.06
N VAL A 73 24.91 16.32 20.06
CA VAL A 73 25.21 17.75 19.99
C VAL A 73 26.67 17.99 19.65
N GLY A 74 26.92 18.69 18.54
CA GLY A 74 28.25 19.02 18.03
C GLY A 74 29.07 17.84 17.50
N GLN A 75 28.49 16.64 17.42
CA GLN A 75 29.10 15.47 16.77
C GLN A 75 28.81 15.48 15.26
N PRO A 76 29.65 14.82 14.45
CA PRO A 76 29.38 14.64 13.02
C PRO A 76 28.13 13.76 12.79
N LEU A 77 27.45 13.95 11.65
CA LEU A 77 26.34 13.10 11.21
C LEU A 77 26.74 11.62 11.13
N ARG A 78 28.03 11.36 10.86
CA ARG A 78 28.63 10.03 10.88
C ARG A 78 28.41 9.28 12.20
N ASP A 79 28.44 9.97 13.35
CA ASP A 79 28.25 9.32 14.65
C ASP A 79 26.80 8.87 14.85
N VAL A 80 25.83 9.60 14.27
CA VAL A 80 24.42 9.18 14.23
C VAL A 80 24.25 7.96 13.33
N PHE A 81 24.87 7.97 12.15
CA PHE A 81 24.89 6.84 11.22
C PHE A 81 25.42 5.57 11.90
N ASP A 82 26.57 5.63 12.56
CA ASP A 82 27.19 4.44 13.18
C ASP A 82 26.32 3.92 14.34
N TYR A 83 25.71 4.81 15.13
CA TYR A 83 24.77 4.41 16.18
C TYR A 83 23.47 3.83 15.63
N HIS A 84 22.93 4.38 14.55
CA HIS A 84 21.69 3.89 13.95
C HIS A 84 21.87 2.46 13.39
N LEU A 85 23.03 2.13 12.84
CA LEU A 85 23.36 0.75 12.43
C LEU A 85 23.34 -0.25 13.60
N GLU A 86 23.79 0.17 14.78
CA GLU A 86 23.69 -0.64 16.00
C GLU A 86 22.23 -0.76 16.46
N LEU A 87 21.46 0.32 16.39
CA LEU A 87 20.04 0.35 16.77
C LEU A 87 19.18 -0.54 15.86
N GLY A 88 19.46 -0.56 14.55
CA GLY A 88 18.76 -1.40 13.58
C GLY A 88 18.90 -2.91 13.85
N THR A 89 19.84 -3.34 14.70
CA THR A 89 19.93 -4.75 15.13
C THR A 89 18.86 -5.15 16.16
N GLN A 90 18.17 -4.17 16.75
CA GLN A 90 17.22 -4.39 17.85
C GLN A 90 15.77 -4.54 17.36
N ASP A 91 15.49 -4.30 16.08
CA ASP A 91 14.17 -4.46 15.44
C ASP A 91 13.06 -3.64 16.11
N THR A 92 13.42 -2.44 16.58
CA THR A 92 12.51 -1.51 17.27
C THR A 92 12.29 -0.19 16.53
N PHE A 93 13.15 0.12 15.56
CA PHE A 93 13.12 1.33 14.74
C PHE A 93 13.32 0.95 13.28
N GLU A 94 12.86 1.79 12.35
CA GLU A 94 13.13 1.62 10.92
C GLU A 94 14.64 1.56 10.69
N PRO A 95 15.18 0.45 10.14
CA PRO A 95 16.63 0.29 10.00
C PRO A 95 17.22 1.02 8.80
N ARG A 96 16.44 1.35 7.76
CA ARG A 96 16.94 1.95 6.50
C ARG A 96 16.91 3.46 6.50
N TYR A 97 15.98 4.07 7.24
CA TYR A 97 15.73 5.51 7.20
C TYR A 97 15.74 6.12 8.59
N PHE A 98 16.35 7.31 8.71
CA PHE A 98 16.27 8.09 9.95
C PHE A 98 16.32 9.59 9.73
N ILE A 99 15.85 10.33 10.73
CA ILE A 99 15.65 11.77 10.68
C ILE A 99 16.64 12.45 11.63
N VAL A 100 17.32 13.50 11.15
CA VAL A 100 18.28 14.27 11.94
C VAL A 100 18.03 15.76 11.83
N THR A 101 17.99 16.44 12.97
CA THR A 101 17.97 17.90 13.01
C THR A 101 19.37 18.47 13.15
N VAL A 102 19.70 19.42 12.26
CA VAL A 102 21.03 20.05 12.16
C VAL A 102 21.00 21.55 12.38
N ASP A 103 19.82 22.15 12.54
CA ASP A 103 19.63 23.56 12.84
C ASP A 103 18.67 23.74 14.00
N LYS A 104 18.91 24.73 14.87
CA LYS A 104 17.97 25.07 15.94
C LYS A 104 16.68 25.66 15.37
N ASP A 105 16.76 26.35 14.24
CA ASP A 105 15.63 26.92 13.52
C ASP A 105 15.03 25.88 12.55
N TRP A 106 14.81 24.65 13.02
CA TRP A 106 14.33 23.51 12.22
C TRP A 106 12.94 23.71 11.59
N ARG A 107 12.15 24.67 12.06
CA ARG A 107 10.82 24.97 11.49
C ARG A 107 10.93 25.50 10.05
N PRO A 108 11.65 26.60 9.79
CA PRO A 108 11.92 27.05 8.43
C PRO A 108 12.99 26.21 7.71
N GLU A 109 14.00 25.73 8.43
CA GLU A 109 15.16 25.07 7.82
C GLU A 109 14.94 23.58 7.52
N GLY A 110 13.95 22.95 8.17
CA GLY A 110 13.68 21.53 8.04
C GLY A 110 14.67 20.63 8.78
N VAL A 111 14.59 19.35 8.45
CA VAL A 111 15.41 18.25 8.97
C VAL A 111 16.10 17.54 7.81
N ILE A 112 17.11 16.72 8.11
CA ILE A 112 17.74 15.83 7.14
C ILE A 112 17.11 14.46 7.26
N LEU A 113 16.59 13.94 6.15
CA LEU A 113 16.22 12.54 6.01
C LEU A 113 17.42 11.79 5.41
N VAL A 114 17.79 10.66 6.00
CA VAL A 114 18.94 9.85 5.57
C VAL A 114 18.45 8.46 5.19
N ALA A 115 18.86 7.98 4.01
CA ALA A 115 18.74 6.59 3.58
C ALA A 115 20.07 5.88 3.74
N LEU A 116 20.01 4.66 4.28
CA LEU A 116 21.15 3.75 4.38
C LEU A 116 21.20 2.72 3.25
N ASP A 117 20.15 2.69 2.44
CA ASP A 117 19.94 1.71 1.40
C ASP A 117 19.14 2.36 0.29
N ASP A 118 19.50 2.03 -0.95
CA ASP A 118 18.83 2.48 -2.15
C ASP A 118 17.85 1.42 -2.65
N ASP A 119 16.92 1.85 -3.50
CA ASP A 119 15.90 0.98 -4.09
C ASP A 119 16.52 -0.13 -4.98
N GLU A 120 17.80 0.03 -5.37
CA GLU A 120 18.59 -0.96 -6.12
C GLU A 120 19.31 -2.00 -5.23
N LEU A 121 19.13 -1.97 -3.90
CA LEU A 121 19.68 -2.94 -2.94
C LEU A 121 21.22 -2.94 -2.87
N GLU A 122 21.87 -1.85 -3.27
CA GLU A 122 23.32 -1.70 -3.27
C GLU A 122 23.87 -1.07 -1.98
N CYS A 123 22.99 -0.79 -1.01
CA CYS A 123 23.29 -0.17 0.27
C CYS A 123 23.93 1.22 0.11
N ASN A 124 23.54 1.95 -0.93
CA ASN A 124 24.02 3.31 -1.15
C ASN A 124 23.40 4.25 -0.11
N VAL A 125 24.24 5.10 0.46
CA VAL A 125 23.82 6.06 1.48
C VAL A 125 23.60 7.40 0.82
N ASP A 126 22.46 7.99 1.09
CA ASP A 126 22.10 9.31 0.58
C ASP A 126 21.29 10.08 1.61
N SER A 127 21.17 11.39 1.40
CA SER A 127 20.41 12.25 2.29
C SER A 127 19.93 13.48 1.57
N PHE A 128 18.79 14.01 1.97
CA PHE A 128 18.30 15.31 1.53
C PHE A 128 17.57 16.04 2.65
N ARG A 129 17.33 17.33 2.44
CA ARG A 129 16.65 18.18 3.43
C ARG A 129 15.16 18.22 3.12
N ILE A 130 14.35 18.01 4.15
CA ILE A 130 12.89 17.94 4.08
C ILE A 130 12.27 18.76 5.23
N LYS A 131 11.04 19.24 5.06
CA LYS A 131 10.33 19.90 6.18
C LYS A 131 10.06 18.88 7.30
N ALA A 132 10.11 19.34 8.55
CA ALA A 132 9.80 18.49 9.69
C ALA A 132 8.42 17.83 9.54
N VAL A 133 7.37 18.60 9.22
CA VAL A 133 5.98 18.12 9.03
C VAL A 133 5.85 16.92 8.08
N ASP A 134 6.67 16.86 7.05
CA ASP A 134 6.57 15.85 5.98
C ASP A 134 7.45 14.61 6.28
N SER A 135 8.48 14.76 7.11
CA SER A 135 9.54 13.76 7.30
C SER A 135 9.05 12.37 7.77
N GLY A 136 8.13 12.29 8.73
CA GLY A 136 7.59 11.01 9.17
C GLY A 136 6.73 10.34 8.11
N LEU A 137 5.97 11.11 7.34
CA LEU A 137 5.10 10.60 6.29
C LEU A 137 5.92 10.08 5.10
N SER A 138 6.99 10.78 4.73
CA SER A 138 7.95 10.30 3.72
C SER A 138 8.57 8.97 4.12
N VAL A 139 8.98 8.79 5.38
CA VAL A 139 9.49 7.48 5.85
C VAL A 139 8.43 6.39 5.72
N VAL A 140 7.18 6.66 6.14
CA VAL A 140 6.09 5.68 6.00
C VAL A 140 5.83 5.33 4.53
N ASN A 141 5.84 6.32 3.63
CA ASN A 141 5.68 6.10 2.19
C ASN A 141 6.80 5.24 1.60
N LEU A 142 8.05 5.51 1.99
CA LEU A 142 9.21 4.70 1.59
C LEU A 142 9.13 3.27 2.15
N GLN A 143 8.65 3.11 3.38
CA GLN A 143 8.51 1.79 4.01
C GLN A 143 7.48 0.90 3.30
N ILE A 144 6.37 1.48 2.84
CA ILE A 144 5.28 0.76 2.14
C ILE A 144 5.47 0.73 0.62
N GLY A 145 6.57 1.27 0.10
CA GLY A 145 6.83 1.37 -1.34
C GLY A 145 5.80 2.23 -2.09
N ASN A 146 5.23 3.25 -1.44
CA ASN A 146 4.33 4.21 -2.07
C ASN A 146 5.09 5.25 -2.92
N THR A 147 6.39 5.42 -2.66
CA THR A 147 7.29 6.32 -3.39
C THR A 147 8.72 5.78 -3.31
N SER A 148 9.57 6.16 -4.27
CA SER A 148 11.00 5.83 -4.30
C SER A 148 11.86 6.89 -3.59
N TRP A 149 13.10 6.55 -3.25
CA TRP A 149 14.03 7.51 -2.63
C TRP A 149 14.30 8.72 -3.52
N GLU A 150 14.50 8.49 -4.82
CA GLU A 150 14.72 9.53 -5.82
C GLU A 150 13.49 10.43 -5.98
N GLU A 151 12.28 9.85 -5.96
CA GLU A 151 11.03 10.61 -6.05
C GLU A 151 10.85 11.55 -4.85
N GLU A 152 11.11 11.06 -3.63
CA GLU A 152 11.09 11.89 -2.42
C GLU A 152 12.12 13.01 -2.53
N LYS A 153 13.35 12.70 -2.97
CA LYS A 153 14.39 13.72 -3.15
C LYS A 153 13.98 14.79 -4.16
N GLU A 154 13.47 14.41 -5.34
CA GLU A 154 12.98 15.34 -6.36
C GLU A 154 11.86 16.26 -5.85
N CYS A 155 10.98 15.77 -4.97
CA CYS A 155 9.90 16.56 -4.38
C CYS A 155 10.40 17.68 -3.46
N TYR A 156 11.61 17.57 -2.90
CA TYR A 156 12.17 18.53 -1.94
C TYR A 156 13.48 19.20 -2.39
N GLU A 157 14.08 18.75 -3.50
CA GLU A 157 15.35 19.26 -4.03
C GLU A 157 15.14 20.49 -4.94
N PHE A 158 14.49 21.56 -4.47
CA PHE A 158 14.61 22.91 -5.08
C PHE A 158 14.32 24.04 -4.08
N ASN A 159 15.37 24.79 -3.68
CA ASN A 159 15.42 26.26 -3.64
C ASN A 159 16.74 26.77 -3.01
N LEU A 160 17.75 27.01 -3.85
CA LEU A 160 18.72 28.07 -3.63
C LEU A 160 18.81 28.87 -4.94
N ASP A 161 18.19 30.04 -4.91
CA ASP A 161 18.27 31.15 -5.88
C ASP A 161 17.88 30.87 -7.35
N ASN A 162 16.71 31.38 -7.75
CA ASN A 162 16.66 32.37 -8.82
C ASN A 162 15.31 33.10 -8.82
N GLY A 163 15.35 34.37 -8.41
CA GLY A 163 14.43 35.36 -8.96
C GLY A 163 14.79 35.58 -10.42
N GLY A 164 13.79 35.44 -11.29
CA GLY A 164 13.91 35.71 -12.72
C GLY A 164 12.58 35.41 -13.38
N ASP A 165 11.80 36.46 -13.61
CA ASP A 165 10.90 36.52 -14.76
C ASP A 165 11.66 35.97 -15.98
N ASP A 166 11.01 35.10 -16.75
CA ASP A 166 11.05 35.16 -18.21
C ASP A 166 9.88 34.34 -18.75
N ASP A 167 8.86 35.08 -19.18
CA ASP A 167 7.91 34.66 -20.20
C ASP A 167 8.68 34.18 -21.44
N ALA A 168 8.50 32.93 -21.85
CA ALA A 168 8.73 32.53 -23.22
C ALA A 168 7.87 31.32 -23.62
N ASP A 169 7.05 31.63 -24.61
CA ASP A 169 6.10 30.87 -25.41
C ASP A 169 6.65 29.61 -26.11
N ASP A 170 5.68 28.90 -26.69
CA ASP A 170 5.77 27.97 -27.82
C ASP A 170 6.13 26.50 -27.57
N GLY A 171 5.04 25.72 -27.54
CA GLY A 171 5.03 24.31 -27.91
C GLY A 171 3.62 23.82 -28.18
N ASP A 172 2.88 24.51 -29.07
CA ASP A 172 1.61 24.06 -29.64
C ASP A 172 1.69 22.56 -29.99
N ASN A 173 0.90 21.75 -29.28
CA ASN A 173 0.47 20.46 -29.78
C ASN A 173 -1.04 20.55 -29.97
N ASP A 174 -1.41 21.06 -31.14
CA ASP A 174 -2.70 20.82 -31.77
C ASP A 174 -2.91 19.29 -31.87
N TYR A 175 -3.59 18.73 -30.87
CA TYR A 175 -4.36 17.51 -31.07
C TYR A 175 -5.72 17.94 -31.59
N ASP A 176 -5.86 17.84 -32.90
CA ASP A 176 -7.12 18.03 -33.60
C ASP A 176 -8.27 17.32 -32.88
N ASP A 177 -9.28 18.13 -32.63
CA ASP A 177 -10.59 17.87 -32.10
C ASP A 177 -11.28 16.71 -32.82
N TYR A 178 -11.25 15.53 -32.20
CA TYR A 178 -12.21 14.47 -32.45
C TYR A 178 -12.96 14.22 -31.15
N ASP A 179 -14.02 15.00 -30.93
CA ASP A 179 -15.13 14.69 -30.03
C ASP A 179 -15.72 13.32 -30.41
N ASP A 180 -15.12 12.25 -29.89
CA ASP A 180 -15.69 10.91 -29.83
C ASP A 180 -16.02 10.66 -28.36
N ASP A 181 -17.32 10.52 -28.04
CA ASP A 181 -17.87 10.36 -26.67
C ASP A 181 -17.25 9.18 -25.86
N ASP A 182 -16.37 8.38 -26.50
CA ASP A 182 -15.68 7.21 -25.96
C ASP A 182 -14.18 7.45 -25.67
N ASP A 183 -13.68 8.68 -25.63
CA ASP A 183 -12.25 8.93 -25.39
C ASP A 183 -11.82 8.97 -23.91
N GLY A 184 -12.74 8.70 -22.97
CA GLY A 184 -12.43 8.55 -21.55
C GLY A 184 -12.04 9.88 -20.89
N PRO A 185 -11.68 9.87 -19.59
CA PRO A 185 -11.40 11.11 -18.86
C PRO A 185 -10.25 11.91 -19.50
N PRO A 186 -10.20 13.24 -19.27
CA PRO A 186 -9.07 14.05 -19.70
C PRO A 186 -7.77 13.52 -19.09
N ALA A 187 -6.70 13.55 -19.90
CA ALA A 187 -5.38 13.15 -19.43
C ALA A 187 -4.88 14.18 -18.40
N PRO A 188 -4.31 13.72 -17.27
CA PRO A 188 -3.68 14.61 -16.31
C PRO A 188 -2.41 15.24 -16.91
N THR A 189 -2.14 16.48 -16.50
CA THR A 189 -0.96 17.24 -16.95
C THR A 189 0.32 16.82 -16.22
N LYS A 190 0.19 16.37 -14.96
CA LYS A 190 1.27 15.89 -14.10
C LYS A 190 1.00 14.46 -13.64
N ASN A 191 2.06 13.80 -13.17
CA ASN A 191 1.92 12.50 -12.50
C ASN A 191 1.46 12.70 -11.04
N VAL A 192 1.06 11.61 -10.39
CA VAL A 192 0.81 11.55 -8.94
C VAL A 192 2.03 11.01 -8.20
N PRO A 193 2.15 11.27 -6.88
CA PRO A 193 3.24 10.72 -6.05
C PRO A 193 3.38 9.19 -6.11
N LEU A 194 2.30 8.46 -6.42
CA LEU A 194 2.33 7.01 -6.61
C LEU A 194 3.14 6.56 -7.86
N GLY A 195 3.61 7.49 -8.69
CA GLY A 195 4.30 7.18 -9.95
C GLY A 195 3.37 6.74 -11.09
N TYR A 196 2.11 6.41 -10.80
CA TYR A 196 1.09 6.11 -11.80
C TYR A 196 -0.34 6.36 -11.30
N TYR A 197 -1.27 6.55 -12.24
CA TYR A 197 -2.70 6.55 -11.97
C TYR A 197 -3.27 5.12 -12.06
N ILE A 198 -4.18 4.81 -11.14
CA ILE A 198 -4.84 3.51 -11.03
C ILE A 198 -6.06 3.48 -11.97
N PRO A 199 -6.04 2.67 -13.04
CA PRO A 199 -7.14 2.59 -13.99
C PRO A 199 -8.29 1.74 -13.42
N ILE A 200 -9.47 2.35 -13.31
CA ILE A 200 -10.69 1.69 -12.83
C ILE A 200 -11.73 1.65 -13.94
N TYR A 201 -12.30 0.49 -14.22
CA TYR A 201 -13.40 0.30 -15.15
C TYR A 201 -14.63 -0.12 -14.37
N ILE A 202 -15.74 0.60 -14.52
CA ILE A 202 -16.90 0.39 -13.64
C ILE A 202 -18.12 -0.09 -14.41
N HIS A 203 -18.97 -0.87 -13.76
CA HIS A 203 -20.26 -1.27 -14.29
C HIS A 203 -21.12 -0.03 -14.58
N SER A 204 -21.86 -0.04 -15.69
CA SER A 204 -22.58 1.14 -16.19
C SER A 204 -23.65 1.70 -15.24
N SER A 205 -24.11 0.91 -14.28
CA SER A 205 -25.02 1.35 -13.22
C SER A 205 -24.35 2.15 -12.10
N LEU A 206 -23.02 2.18 -12.04
CA LEU A 206 -22.26 2.86 -10.99
C LEU A 206 -21.94 4.31 -11.38
N SER A 207 -21.77 5.14 -10.36
CA SER A 207 -21.39 6.54 -10.47
C SER A 207 -19.95 6.72 -10.02
N GLU A 208 -19.17 7.45 -10.80
CA GLU A 208 -17.77 7.77 -10.54
C GLU A 208 -17.61 8.52 -9.22
N ASP A 209 -18.51 9.48 -8.97
CA ASP A 209 -18.59 10.27 -7.73
C ASP A 209 -18.84 9.43 -6.47
N LYS A 210 -19.23 8.16 -6.63
CA LYS A 210 -19.34 7.20 -5.51
C LYS A 210 -18.16 6.24 -5.46
N VAL A 211 -17.68 5.81 -6.62
CA VAL A 211 -16.60 4.83 -6.69
C VAL A 211 -15.27 5.40 -6.21
N ILE A 212 -14.90 6.59 -6.68
CA ILE A 212 -13.61 7.19 -6.34
C ILE A 212 -13.47 7.43 -4.82
N PRO A 213 -14.44 8.03 -4.12
CA PRO A 213 -14.32 8.23 -2.67
C PRO A 213 -14.18 6.94 -1.84
N ASP A 214 -14.74 5.83 -2.31
CA ASP A 214 -14.68 4.54 -1.59
C ASP A 214 -13.34 3.82 -1.75
N LEU A 215 -12.62 4.12 -2.84
CA LEU A 215 -11.37 3.44 -3.20
C LEU A 215 -10.13 4.33 -3.00
N GLU A 216 -10.26 5.64 -3.14
CA GLU A 216 -9.12 6.56 -3.05
C GLU A 216 -8.69 6.78 -1.58
N PRO A 217 -7.40 6.51 -1.25
CA PRO A 217 -6.87 6.80 0.07
C PRO A 217 -6.96 8.28 0.39
N ALA A 218 -7.48 8.61 1.57
CA ALA A 218 -7.60 9.98 2.04
C ALA A 218 -8.32 10.92 1.03
N PHE A 219 -9.30 10.41 0.26
CA PHE A 219 -10.01 11.16 -0.78
C PHE A 219 -10.40 12.60 -0.39
N ASN A 220 -10.96 12.78 0.81
CA ASN A 220 -11.44 14.08 1.28
C ASN A 220 -10.33 15.11 1.57
N LEU A 221 -9.06 14.68 1.61
CA LEU A 221 -7.90 15.53 1.89
C LEU A 221 -7.09 15.86 0.63
N LYS A 222 -7.41 15.22 -0.51
CA LYS A 222 -6.70 15.39 -1.77
C LYS A 222 -7.35 16.43 -2.65
N SER A 223 -6.53 17.23 -3.32
CA SER A 223 -6.98 18.00 -4.47
C SER A 223 -7.27 17.07 -5.66
N PRO A 224 -8.12 17.47 -6.63
CA PRO A 224 -8.46 16.63 -7.77
C PRO A 224 -7.26 16.09 -8.56
N ASP A 225 -6.15 16.82 -8.59
CA ASP A 225 -4.94 16.42 -9.32
C ASP A 225 -4.11 15.36 -8.59
N GLU A 226 -4.32 15.19 -7.28
CA GLU A 226 -3.61 14.23 -6.41
C GLU A 226 -4.32 12.89 -6.29
N ILE A 227 -5.55 12.79 -6.82
CA ILE A 227 -6.34 11.56 -6.81
C ILE A 227 -5.73 10.56 -7.79
N ALA A 228 -5.21 9.45 -7.27
CA ALA A 228 -4.56 8.41 -8.08
C ALA A 228 -5.58 7.51 -8.79
N SER A 229 -6.73 7.24 -8.17
CA SER A 229 -7.80 6.41 -8.73
C SER A 229 -8.55 7.14 -9.84
N ARG A 230 -8.60 6.55 -11.04
CA ARG A 230 -9.30 7.17 -12.18
C ARG A 230 -10.21 6.20 -12.92
N VAL A 231 -11.51 6.53 -12.96
CA VAL A 231 -12.46 5.79 -13.79
C VAL A 231 -12.18 6.06 -15.27
N GLN A 232 -11.90 5.00 -16.03
CA GLN A 232 -11.52 5.07 -17.45
C GLN A 232 -12.71 4.84 -18.39
N ALA A 233 -13.70 4.07 -17.97
CA ALA A 233 -14.92 3.84 -18.73
C ALA A 233 -16.01 3.23 -17.84
N LYS A 234 -17.26 3.45 -18.28
CA LYS A 234 -18.44 2.70 -17.82
C LYS A 234 -18.72 1.57 -18.80
N LEU A 235 -18.71 0.35 -18.31
CA LEU A 235 -18.85 -0.86 -19.11
C LEU A 235 -20.24 -1.45 -18.93
N THR A 236 -20.85 -1.88 -20.04
CA THR A 236 -22.17 -2.50 -20.02
C THR A 236 -22.01 -3.98 -20.32
N PRO A 237 -22.38 -4.88 -19.39
CA PRO A 237 -22.36 -6.31 -19.67
C PRO A 237 -23.24 -6.63 -20.87
N ALA A 238 -22.78 -7.51 -21.76
CA ALA A 238 -23.60 -8.02 -22.84
C ALA A 238 -24.84 -8.72 -22.26
N SER A 239 -26.03 -8.38 -22.78
CA SER A 239 -27.30 -9.00 -22.41
C SER A 239 -27.26 -10.50 -22.73
N SER A 240 -26.88 -11.34 -21.77
CA SER A 240 -26.95 -12.79 -21.93
C SER A 240 -28.42 -13.23 -21.92
N ILE A 241 -28.87 -13.90 -22.98
CA ILE A 241 -30.20 -14.53 -23.08
C ILE A 241 -30.38 -15.64 -22.00
N SER A 242 -29.31 -16.02 -21.31
CA SER A 242 -29.27 -17.09 -20.31
C SER A 242 -28.84 -16.64 -18.91
N GLY A 243 -29.30 -15.51 -18.39
CA GLY A 243 -29.34 -15.21 -16.94
C GLY A 243 -28.03 -15.21 -16.15
N THR A 244 -26.88 -15.43 -16.79
CA THR A 244 -25.53 -15.35 -16.23
C THR A 244 -24.73 -14.43 -17.15
N THR A 245 -24.74 -13.14 -16.84
CA THR A 245 -23.74 -12.21 -17.36
C THR A 245 -22.38 -12.75 -16.95
N SER A 246 -21.60 -13.23 -17.92
CA SER A 246 -20.25 -13.71 -17.63
C SER A 246 -19.40 -12.47 -17.33
N ASN A 247 -18.88 -12.36 -16.10
CA ASN A 247 -17.90 -11.35 -15.68
C ASN A 247 -16.76 -11.18 -16.72
N GLN A 248 -16.48 -12.26 -17.46
CA GLN A 248 -15.53 -12.31 -18.56
C GLN A 248 -15.79 -11.26 -19.65
N ASP A 249 -17.04 -10.90 -19.93
CA ASP A 249 -17.37 -9.91 -20.96
C ASP A 249 -16.94 -8.50 -20.57
N VAL A 250 -17.21 -8.09 -19.32
CA VAL A 250 -16.82 -6.77 -18.81
C VAL A 250 -15.31 -6.66 -18.70
N VAL A 251 -14.64 -7.72 -18.23
CA VAL A 251 -13.16 -7.78 -18.21
C VAL A 251 -12.59 -7.67 -19.62
N GLN A 252 -13.15 -8.38 -20.60
CA GLN A 252 -12.72 -8.31 -22.01
C GLN A 252 -12.86 -6.89 -22.57
N GLN A 253 -13.96 -6.21 -22.28
CA GLN A 253 -14.18 -4.81 -22.67
C GLN A 253 -13.12 -3.88 -22.05
N ALA A 254 -12.86 -4.02 -20.74
CA ALA A 254 -11.87 -3.22 -20.03
C ALA A 254 -10.46 -3.39 -20.64
N VAL A 255 -10.02 -4.62 -20.85
CA VAL A 255 -8.69 -4.93 -21.40
C VAL A 255 -8.58 -4.47 -22.86
N THR A 256 -9.65 -4.60 -23.65
CA THR A 256 -9.66 -4.13 -25.04
C THR A 256 -9.49 -2.61 -25.13
N LEU A 257 -10.11 -1.87 -24.21
CA LEU A 257 -10.05 -0.40 -24.19
C LEU A 257 -8.74 0.13 -23.58
N HIS A 258 -8.07 -0.64 -22.73
CA HIS A 258 -6.97 -0.15 -21.91
C HIS A 258 -5.78 0.42 -22.71
N PRO A 259 -5.34 -0.18 -23.83
CA PRO A 259 -4.27 0.40 -24.64
C PRO A 259 -4.58 1.80 -25.18
N ARG A 260 -5.82 2.03 -25.63
CA ARG A 260 -6.29 3.36 -26.04
C ARG A 260 -6.23 4.38 -24.90
N ARG A 261 -6.66 3.97 -23.71
CA ARG A 261 -6.61 4.82 -22.51
C ARG A 261 -5.17 5.17 -22.13
N CYS A 262 -4.26 4.20 -22.21
CA CYS A 262 -2.83 4.42 -21.95
C CYS A 262 -2.12 5.29 -22.97
N ALA A 263 -2.54 5.27 -24.24
CA ALA A 263 -2.01 6.16 -25.27
C ALA A 263 -2.41 7.62 -25.01
N LYS A 264 -3.64 7.85 -24.52
CA LYS A 264 -4.12 9.18 -24.11
C LYS A 264 -3.49 9.65 -22.80
N ASN A 265 -3.40 8.76 -21.81
CA ASN A 265 -2.80 9.04 -20.51
C ASN A 265 -1.56 8.17 -20.27
N LYS A 266 -0.39 8.75 -20.55
CA LYS A 266 0.91 8.10 -20.40
C LYS A 266 1.19 7.65 -18.96
N TYR A 267 0.59 8.27 -17.95
CA TYR A 267 0.78 7.95 -16.53
C TYR A 267 -0.16 6.85 -16.00
N LEU A 268 -1.07 6.29 -16.80
CA LEU A 268 -1.86 5.12 -16.36
C LEU A 268 -0.97 3.90 -16.16
N HIS A 269 -1.25 3.14 -15.10
CA HIS A 269 -0.66 1.84 -14.88
C HIS A 269 -0.97 0.89 -16.05
N LYS A 270 0.07 0.29 -16.65
CA LYS A 270 -0.03 -0.38 -17.97
C LYS A 270 -0.47 -1.84 -17.93
N THR A 271 -0.15 -2.54 -16.85
CA THR A 271 -0.22 -4.01 -16.77
C THR A 271 -1.17 -4.52 -15.70
N HIS A 272 -1.74 -3.64 -14.88
CA HIS A 272 -2.72 -3.99 -13.84
C HIS A 272 -3.86 -2.99 -13.88
N ILE A 273 -5.08 -3.50 -13.90
CA ILE A 273 -6.31 -2.70 -13.91
C ILE A 273 -7.31 -3.23 -12.89
N LEU A 274 -8.19 -2.34 -12.43
CA LEU A 274 -9.34 -2.68 -11.59
C LEU A 274 -10.63 -2.67 -12.43
N VAL A 275 -11.43 -3.71 -12.29
CA VAL A 275 -12.72 -3.86 -12.97
C VAL A 275 -13.80 -4.11 -11.92
N ILE A 276 -14.77 -3.22 -11.84
CA ILE A 276 -15.97 -3.37 -11.03
C ILE A 276 -17.08 -3.83 -11.97
N ASP A 277 -17.29 -5.14 -12.06
CA ASP A 277 -18.17 -5.79 -13.05
C ASP A 277 -19.62 -5.97 -12.58
N THR A 278 -19.95 -5.43 -11.41
CA THR A 278 -21.21 -5.65 -10.69
C THR A 278 -21.88 -4.33 -10.29
N ALA A 279 -23.21 -4.36 -10.15
CA ALA A 279 -23.98 -3.24 -9.65
C ALA A 279 -23.90 -3.07 -8.12
N ASP A 280 -23.50 -4.11 -7.37
CA ASP A 280 -23.32 -4.08 -5.92
C ASP A 280 -21.90 -4.56 -5.55
N PRO A 281 -20.89 -3.67 -5.66
CA PRO A 281 -19.50 -4.05 -5.40
C PRO A 281 -19.21 -4.23 -3.92
N VAL A 282 -20.02 -3.65 -3.02
CA VAL A 282 -19.86 -3.87 -1.57
C VAL A 282 -20.08 -5.34 -1.21
N GLU A 283 -21.09 -5.98 -1.81
CA GLU A 283 -21.33 -7.40 -1.59
C GLU A 283 -20.43 -8.30 -2.45
N ASN A 284 -20.26 -7.96 -3.73
CA ASN A 284 -19.64 -8.84 -4.72
C ASN A 284 -18.16 -8.56 -5.01
N GLY A 285 -17.60 -7.49 -4.44
CA GLY A 285 -16.20 -7.10 -4.59
C GLY A 285 -15.90 -6.42 -5.93
N MET A 286 -14.63 -6.43 -6.28
CA MET A 286 -14.11 -5.99 -7.58
C MET A 286 -13.08 -7.01 -8.09
N LEU A 287 -12.73 -6.91 -9.36
CA LEU A 287 -11.75 -7.77 -10.01
C LEU A 287 -10.48 -6.99 -10.25
N MET A 288 -9.36 -7.60 -9.88
CA MET A 288 -8.05 -7.17 -10.32
C MET A 288 -7.63 -8.01 -11.52
N VAL A 289 -7.13 -7.35 -12.56
CA VAL A 289 -6.77 -7.99 -13.83
C VAL A 289 -5.33 -7.63 -14.17
N LYS A 290 -4.50 -8.64 -14.39
CA LYS A 290 -3.14 -8.50 -14.92
C LYS A 290 -3.16 -8.66 -16.44
N LEU A 291 -2.57 -7.70 -17.13
CA LEU A 291 -2.37 -7.74 -18.56
C LEU A 291 -0.93 -8.24 -18.83
N PRO A 292 -0.72 -9.01 -19.90
CA PRO A 292 0.62 -9.26 -20.42
C PRO A 292 1.36 -7.95 -20.69
N SER A 293 2.69 -7.98 -20.63
CA SER A 293 3.49 -6.82 -21.03
C SER A 293 3.18 -6.46 -22.49
N TRP A 294 2.98 -5.18 -22.75
CA TRP A 294 2.72 -4.64 -24.06
C TRP A 294 3.38 -3.27 -24.18
N ASP A 295 3.87 -2.96 -25.38
CA ASP A 295 4.60 -1.72 -25.61
C ASP A 295 3.63 -0.55 -25.80
N ALA A 296 3.67 0.40 -24.86
CA ALA A 296 2.86 1.62 -24.87
C ALA A 296 3.56 2.83 -25.52
N THR A 297 4.80 2.68 -25.99
CA THR A 297 5.70 3.81 -26.33
C THR A 297 5.74 4.20 -27.81
N GLU A 298 5.23 3.35 -28.71
CA GLU A 298 5.19 3.66 -30.13
C GLU A 298 3.98 4.51 -30.52
N LYS A 299 4.17 5.49 -31.42
CA LYS A 299 3.06 6.21 -32.07
C LYS A 299 2.22 5.20 -32.87
N ARG A 300 1.10 4.78 -32.31
CA ARG A 300 0.18 3.78 -32.88
C ARG A 300 -1.17 4.41 -33.22
N THR A 301 -1.81 3.90 -34.26
CA THR A 301 -3.16 4.35 -34.63
C THR A 301 -4.21 3.77 -33.67
N LYS A 302 -5.40 4.38 -33.61
CA LYS A 302 -6.54 3.85 -32.82
C LYS A 302 -6.83 2.38 -33.15
N THR A 303 -6.79 2.02 -34.44
CA THR A 303 -7.00 0.65 -34.90
C THR A 303 -5.93 -0.33 -34.41
N ASP A 304 -4.67 0.09 -34.35
CA ASP A 304 -3.58 -0.74 -33.81
C ASP A 304 -3.78 -0.99 -32.32
N LEU A 305 -4.14 0.05 -31.56
CA LEU A 305 -4.40 -0.04 -30.12
C LEU A 305 -5.60 -0.94 -29.80
N ASP A 306 -6.68 -0.84 -30.59
CA ASP A 306 -7.83 -1.74 -30.46
C ASP A 306 -7.46 -3.20 -30.76
N GLN A 307 -6.57 -3.43 -31.73
CA GLN A 307 -6.10 -4.77 -32.06
C GLN A 307 -5.24 -5.35 -30.94
N ILE A 308 -4.31 -4.57 -30.39
CA ILE A 308 -3.50 -4.95 -29.21
C ILE A 308 -4.41 -5.30 -28.04
N GLY A 309 -5.42 -4.47 -27.77
CA GLY A 309 -6.37 -4.72 -26.68
C GLY A 309 -7.10 -6.05 -26.84
N ARG A 310 -7.56 -6.38 -28.05
CA ARG A 310 -8.20 -7.67 -28.35
C ARG A 310 -7.25 -8.85 -28.15
N GLU A 311 -5.98 -8.71 -28.55
CA GLU A 311 -4.97 -9.75 -28.38
C GLU A 311 -4.61 -9.97 -26.91
N LEU A 312 -4.43 -8.90 -26.14
CA LEU A 312 -4.18 -8.97 -24.70
C LEU A 312 -5.30 -9.69 -23.97
N ALA A 313 -6.54 -9.36 -24.31
CA ALA A 313 -7.71 -9.90 -23.66
C ALA A 313 -7.89 -11.42 -23.90
N LEU A 314 -7.27 -11.99 -24.94
CA LEU A 314 -7.20 -13.45 -25.15
C LEU A 314 -6.12 -14.14 -24.31
N ALA A 315 -5.17 -13.38 -23.77
CA ALA A 315 -3.96 -13.89 -23.11
C ALA A 315 -3.86 -13.49 -21.63
N ILE A 316 -4.87 -12.82 -21.07
CA ILE A 316 -4.86 -12.46 -19.65
C ILE A 316 -4.91 -13.72 -18.76
N PRO A 317 -4.13 -13.78 -17.68
CA PRO A 317 -4.39 -14.73 -16.62
C PRO A 317 -5.78 -14.51 -16.01
N PRO A 318 -6.33 -15.55 -15.35
CA PRO A 318 -7.59 -15.46 -14.63
C PRO A 318 -7.58 -14.30 -13.61
N PRO A 319 -8.61 -13.42 -13.60
CA PRO A 319 -8.71 -12.33 -12.64
C PRO A 319 -8.75 -12.82 -11.18
N ILE A 320 -8.37 -11.95 -10.26
CA ILE A 320 -8.46 -12.18 -8.82
C ILE A 320 -9.60 -11.32 -8.27
N SER A 321 -10.49 -11.93 -7.50
CA SER A 321 -11.55 -11.19 -6.80
C SER A 321 -10.99 -10.59 -5.51
N ILE A 322 -11.21 -9.30 -5.31
CA ILE A 322 -10.73 -8.56 -4.14
C ILE A 322 -11.87 -7.73 -3.52
N PRO A 323 -11.78 -7.37 -2.23
CA PRO A 323 -12.79 -6.53 -1.59
C PRO A 323 -12.91 -5.16 -2.27
N TYR A 324 -14.13 -4.67 -2.45
CA TYR A 324 -14.36 -3.27 -2.82
C TYR A 324 -14.15 -2.38 -1.58
N SER A 325 -12.90 -1.97 -1.37
CA SER A 325 -12.52 -1.05 -0.31
C SER A 325 -11.14 -0.47 -0.59
N CYS A 326 -10.92 0.79 -0.20
CA CYS A 326 -9.60 1.41 -0.21
C CYS A 326 -8.55 0.54 0.50
N TYR A 327 -8.78 0.16 1.76
CA TYR A 327 -7.75 -0.52 2.55
C TYR A 327 -7.47 -1.96 2.09
N TYR A 328 -8.44 -2.87 2.19
CA TYR A 328 -8.21 -4.30 1.92
C TYR A 328 -8.13 -4.65 0.43
N GLY A 329 -8.73 -3.82 -0.43
CA GLY A 329 -8.79 -4.05 -1.87
C GLY A 329 -7.69 -3.32 -2.62
N LEU A 330 -7.67 -1.99 -2.49
CA LEU A 330 -6.69 -1.17 -3.21
C LEU A 330 -5.30 -1.28 -2.57
N GLN A 331 -5.17 -0.94 -1.30
CA GLN A 331 -3.85 -0.82 -0.66
C GLN A 331 -3.20 -2.19 -0.40
N GLU A 332 -3.89 -3.13 0.26
CA GLU A 332 -3.30 -4.43 0.63
C GLU A 332 -3.20 -5.47 -0.51
N ARG A 333 -3.86 -5.22 -1.65
CA ARG A 333 -3.90 -6.20 -2.75
C ARG A 333 -3.47 -5.62 -4.08
N PHE A 334 -4.11 -4.55 -4.55
CA PHE A 334 -3.77 -3.97 -5.84
C PHE A 334 -2.36 -3.39 -5.83
N LEU A 335 -2.02 -2.52 -4.87
CA LEU A 335 -0.71 -1.86 -4.84
C LEU A 335 0.44 -2.87 -4.66
N THR A 336 0.30 -3.82 -3.74
CA THR A 336 1.29 -4.89 -3.52
C THR A 336 1.64 -5.66 -4.81
N LEU A 337 0.64 -5.98 -5.64
CA LEU A 337 0.87 -6.73 -6.88
C LEU A 337 1.25 -5.82 -8.05
N ALA A 338 0.78 -4.57 -8.06
CA ALA A 338 1.11 -3.59 -9.10
C ALA A 338 2.55 -3.07 -8.98
N ASN A 339 3.01 -2.83 -7.75
CA ASN A 339 4.37 -2.38 -7.44
C ASN A 339 5.42 -3.50 -7.55
N GLY A 340 4.98 -4.76 -7.59
CA GLY A 340 5.87 -5.91 -7.68
C GLY A 340 6.36 -6.43 -6.33
N ASP A 341 5.79 -5.95 -5.22
CA ASP A 341 6.07 -6.44 -3.86
C ASP A 341 5.66 -7.92 -3.68
N ALA A 342 4.76 -8.40 -4.55
CA ALA A 342 4.41 -9.80 -4.65
C ALA A 342 4.22 -10.25 -6.11
N ASP A 343 4.47 -11.54 -6.35
CA ASP A 343 4.18 -12.17 -7.63
C ASP A 343 2.67 -12.39 -7.80
N TRP A 344 2.19 -12.33 -9.05
CA TRP A 344 0.82 -12.74 -9.35
C TRP A 344 0.63 -14.23 -9.04
N PRO A 345 -0.21 -14.60 -8.07
CA PRO A 345 -0.29 -15.98 -7.62
C PRO A 345 -0.93 -16.87 -8.70
N SER A 346 -0.39 -18.08 -8.87
CA SER A 346 -0.98 -19.06 -9.79
C SER A 346 -2.33 -19.56 -9.28
N GLU A 347 -3.17 -20.08 -10.18
CA GLU A 347 -4.45 -20.71 -9.81
C GLU A 347 -4.27 -21.84 -8.79
N ASP A 348 -3.24 -22.68 -8.95
CA ASP A 348 -2.95 -23.76 -8.01
C ASP A 348 -2.58 -23.26 -6.62
N VAL A 349 -1.94 -22.09 -6.52
CA VAL A 349 -1.60 -21.45 -5.25
C VAL A 349 -2.85 -20.83 -4.61
N ARG A 350 -3.72 -20.19 -5.39
CA ARG A 350 -4.98 -19.60 -4.91
C ARG A 350 -6.04 -20.63 -4.53
N ALA A 351 -6.05 -21.79 -5.19
CA ALA A 351 -6.99 -22.87 -4.91
C ALA A 351 -6.64 -23.66 -3.64
N GLN A 352 -5.44 -23.50 -3.10
CA GLN A 352 -5.02 -24.18 -1.88
C GLN A 352 -5.80 -23.67 -0.66
N PRO A 353 -6.16 -24.56 0.29
CA PRO A 353 -6.97 -24.18 1.43
C PRO A 353 -6.32 -23.11 2.32
N VAL A 354 -7.10 -22.09 2.66
CA VAL A 354 -6.75 -21.08 3.68
C VAL A 354 -7.69 -21.25 4.88
N PHE A 355 -7.14 -21.30 6.08
CA PHE A 355 -7.93 -21.49 7.30
C PHE A 355 -7.95 -20.22 8.15
N LEU A 356 -9.12 -19.90 8.71
CA LEU A 356 -9.22 -18.89 9.75
C LEU A 356 -8.65 -19.44 11.04
N VAL A 357 -7.85 -18.63 11.73
CA VAL A 357 -7.25 -18.97 13.02
C VAL A 357 -7.71 -17.99 14.09
N PHE A 358 -8.36 -18.50 15.14
CA PHE A 358 -8.74 -17.75 16.33
C PHE A 358 -7.73 -18.06 17.42
N GLN A 359 -7.05 -17.03 17.94
CA GLN A 359 -6.10 -17.19 19.04
C GLN A 359 -6.68 -16.55 20.31
N TYR A 360 -6.57 -17.27 21.43
CA TYR A 360 -6.99 -16.76 22.73
C TYR A 360 -6.21 -17.47 23.86
N ASN A 361 -6.26 -16.88 25.06
CA ASN A 361 -5.50 -17.34 26.23
C ASN A 361 -3.99 -17.47 25.98
N THR A 362 -3.44 -16.60 25.14
CA THR A 362 -2.03 -16.65 24.69
C THR A 362 -1.07 -15.94 25.65
N HIS A 363 -1.55 -15.47 26.80
CA HIS A 363 -0.77 -14.79 27.84
C HIS A 363 0.13 -13.64 27.35
N GLY A 364 -0.33 -12.91 26.33
CA GLY A 364 0.37 -11.74 25.79
C GLY A 364 1.32 -12.05 24.62
N LYS A 365 1.26 -13.25 24.05
CA LYS A 365 1.89 -13.52 22.74
C LYS A 365 1.21 -12.74 21.63
N GLU A 366 2.01 -12.34 20.65
CA GLU A 366 1.55 -11.64 19.45
C GLU A 366 0.59 -12.48 18.59
N LEU A 367 -0.27 -11.82 17.84
CA LEU A 367 -1.12 -12.48 16.86
C LEU A 367 -0.24 -13.12 15.78
N GLY A 368 -0.50 -14.38 15.45
CA GLY A 368 0.32 -15.14 14.51
C GLY A 368 1.34 -16.06 15.17
N PHE A 369 1.59 -15.94 16.48
CA PHE A 369 2.58 -16.82 17.13
C PHE A 369 2.19 -18.31 16.94
N GLY A 370 3.19 -19.13 16.63
CA GLY A 370 3.00 -20.57 16.37
C GLY A 370 2.51 -20.89 14.95
N ASP A 371 2.45 -19.92 14.04
CA ASP A 371 2.22 -20.11 12.60
C ASP A 371 3.05 -21.25 12.01
N THR A 372 4.35 -21.28 12.27
CA THR A 372 5.30 -22.30 11.81
C THR A 372 5.06 -23.67 12.44
N SER A 373 4.37 -23.73 13.59
CA SER A 373 3.93 -24.99 14.19
C SER A 373 2.70 -25.57 13.50
N ILE A 374 1.85 -24.72 12.93
CA ILE A 374 0.62 -25.12 12.21
C ILE A 374 0.92 -25.34 10.73
N ASP A 375 1.71 -24.46 10.12
CA ASP A 375 2.16 -24.47 8.75
C ASP A 375 3.69 -24.30 8.73
N PRO A 376 4.46 -25.40 8.62
CA PRO A 376 5.92 -25.36 8.64
C PRO A 376 6.56 -24.50 7.54
N ALA A 377 5.80 -24.10 6.52
CA ALA A 377 6.25 -23.22 5.46
C ALA A 377 5.84 -21.76 5.67
N ALA A 378 5.13 -21.40 6.75
CA ALA A 378 4.59 -20.07 6.98
C ALA A 378 5.61 -18.94 6.75
N SER A 379 6.79 -19.05 7.35
CA SER A 379 7.87 -18.05 7.22
C SER A 379 8.54 -17.97 5.84
N LYS A 380 8.23 -18.89 4.94
CA LYS A 380 8.77 -18.93 3.56
C LYS A 380 7.72 -18.56 2.51
N ARG A 381 6.47 -18.38 2.91
CA ARG A 381 5.38 -18.03 2.01
C ARG A 381 5.48 -16.56 1.64
N LYS A 382 5.29 -16.27 0.37
CA LYS A 382 5.17 -14.90 -0.13
C LYS A 382 3.79 -14.33 0.21
N PRO A 383 3.62 -12.99 0.17
CA PRO A 383 2.30 -12.39 0.27
C PRO A 383 1.34 -12.99 -0.76
N GLY A 384 0.15 -13.40 -0.32
CA GLY A 384 -0.84 -14.09 -1.15
C GLY A 384 -0.73 -15.63 -1.17
N GLU A 385 0.33 -16.20 -0.60
CA GLU A 385 0.49 -17.66 -0.45
C GLU A 385 0.12 -18.18 0.95
N GLU A 386 -0.33 -17.30 1.84
CA GLU A 386 -0.61 -17.60 3.24
C GLU A 386 -1.70 -18.66 3.37
N ARG A 387 -1.54 -19.58 4.33
CA ARG A 387 -2.52 -20.65 4.60
C ARG A 387 -3.31 -20.42 5.87
N LEU A 388 -2.88 -19.45 6.67
CA LEU A 388 -3.48 -19.12 7.95
C LEU A 388 -3.85 -17.63 7.92
N LYS A 389 -5.14 -17.34 8.10
CA LYS A 389 -5.62 -15.97 8.28
C LYS A 389 -6.04 -15.81 9.73
N TYR A 390 -5.21 -15.11 10.49
CA TYR A 390 -5.47 -14.84 11.90
C TYR A 390 -6.57 -13.80 12.05
N VAL A 391 -7.53 -14.08 12.94
CA VAL A 391 -8.66 -13.19 13.21
C VAL A 391 -8.25 -12.20 14.30
N HIS A 392 -8.34 -10.90 14.00
CA HIS A 392 -8.04 -9.84 14.95
C HIS A 392 -9.13 -9.69 16.02
N ASP A 393 -8.74 -9.16 17.17
CA ASP A 393 -9.63 -8.89 18.32
C ASP A 393 -10.51 -7.65 18.11
N LEU A 394 -10.23 -6.84 17.10
CA LEU A 394 -10.98 -5.63 16.76
C LEU A 394 -11.81 -5.88 15.51
N PHE A 395 -13.13 -5.70 15.60
CA PHE A 395 -13.98 -5.70 14.40
C PHE A 395 -15.01 -4.58 14.41
N LYS A 396 -15.34 -4.12 13.20
CA LYS A 396 -16.40 -3.14 12.97
C LYS A 396 -17.69 -3.87 12.61
N ARG A 397 -18.69 -3.84 13.48
CA ARG A 397 -20.05 -4.25 13.10
C ARG A 397 -20.71 -3.12 12.32
N ARG A 398 -21.41 -3.45 11.23
CA ARG A 398 -22.20 -2.47 10.45
C ARG A 398 -23.10 -1.69 11.44
N GLU A 399 -22.96 -0.36 11.47
CA GLU A 399 -23.69 0.56 12.35
C GLU A 399 -23.25 0.63 13.83
N ARG A 400 -22.13 0.01 14.23
CA ARG A 400 -21.55 0.16 15.59
C ARG A 400 -20.09 0.61 15.55
N ALA A 401 -19.64 1.22 16.65
CA ALA A 401 -18.23 1.49 16.90
C ALA A 401 -17.42 0.19 16.83
N THR A 402 -16.11 0.30 16.56
CA THR A 402 -15.18 -0.83 16.62
C THR A 402 -15.33 -1.52 17.99
N GLU A 403 -15.74 -2.78 18.00
CA GLU A 403 -15.89 -3.57 19.21
C GLU A 403 -14.62 -4.40 19.40
N LEU A 404 -14.01 -4.31 20.59
CA LEU A 404 -12.96 -5.22 21.01
C LEU A 404 -13.63 -6.51 21.51
N VAL A 405 -13.37 -7.63 20.83
CA VAL A 405 -13.82 -8.95 21.23
C VAL A 405 -12.70 -9.73 21.86
N LYS A 406 -13.01 -10.25 23.05
CA LYS A 406 -12.19 -11.23 23.72
C LYS A 406 -12.56 -12.60 23.18
N TRP A 407 -11.73 -13.13 22.29
CA TRP A 407 -11.95 -14.46 21.75
C TRP A 407 -11.89 -15.52 22.86
N ASN A 408 -12.76 -16.52 22.71
CA ASN A 408 -12.75 -17.80 23.39
C ASN A 408 -13.40 -18.80 22.42
N TYR A 409 -13.47 -20.07 22.80
CA TYR A 409 -14.07 -21.09 21.93
C TYR A 409 -15.49 -20.75 21.47
N ASP A 410 -16.38 -20.33 22.37
CA ASP A 410 -17.78 -20.03 22.03
C ASP A 410 -17.91 -18.79 21.13
N GLU A 411 -17.10 -17.76 21.36
CA GLU A 411 -17.05 -16.57 20.49
C GLU A 411 -16.45 -16.91 19.11
N ALA A 412 -15.38 -17.71 19.07
CA ALA A 412 -14.76 -18.15 17.82
C ALA A 412 -15.74 -18.98 16.99
N VAL A 413 -16.41 -19.95 17.64
CA VAL A 413 -17.52 -20.68 17.04
C VAL A 413 -18.51 -19.68 16.50
N ARG A 414 -19.10 -18.80 17.34
CA ARG A 414 -20.15 -17.85 16.93
C ARG A 414 -19.74 -16.93 15.78
N GLY A 415 -18.53 -16.39 15.82
CA GLY A 415 -17.97 -15.42 14.89
C GLY A 415 -17.52 -16.00 13.56
N PHE A 416 -17.23 -17.30 13.48
CA PHE A 416 -16.71 -17.94 12.26
C PHE A 416 -17.50 -17.63 10.97
N PRO A 417 -18.83 -17.77 10.89
CA PRO A 417 -19.61 -17.40 9.70
C PRO A 417 -19.42 -15.94 9.27
N TRP A 418 -19.31 -15.03 10.24
CA TRP A 418 -19.07 -13.62 9.97
C TRP A 418 -17.68 -13.42 9.39
N MET A 419 -16.67 -14.07 9.97
CA MET A 419 -15.30 -14.01 9.45
C MET A 419 -15.18 -14.63 8.06
N CYS A 420 -15.91 -15.71 7.76
CA CYS A 420 -15.99 -16.24 6.40
C CYS A 420 -16.63 -15.25 5.42
N ARG A 421 -17.60 -14.46 5.86
CA ARG A 421 -18.24 -13.42 5.03
C ARG A 421 -17.28 -12.26 4.78
N GLU A 422 -16.61 -11.75 5.81
CA GLU A 422 -15.65 -10.65 5.68
C GLU A 422 -14.46 -11.04 4.80
N ASN A 423 -13.97 -12.28 4.94
CA ASN A 423 -12.85 -12.81 4.17
C ASN A 423 -13.26 -13.56 2.90
N ARG A 424 -14.51 -13.38 2.41
CA ARG A 424 -15.07 -14.17 1.29
C ARG A 424 -14.29 -14.06 -0.03
N PHE A 425 -13.47 -13.03 -0.17
CA PHE A 425 -12.61 -12.77 -1.32
C PHE A 425 -11.25 -13.49 -1.25
N ILE A 426 -10.94 -14.15 -0.14
CA ILE A 426 -9.78 -15.05 -0.06
C ILE A 426 -10.14 -16.34 -0.79
N GLU A 427 -9.55 -16.52 -1.97
CA GLU A 427 -9.65 -17.77 -2.71
C GLU A 427 -9.06 -18.92 -1.89
N GLY A 428 -9.72 -20.08 -1.96
CA GLY A 428 -9.34 -21.22 -1.12
C GLY A 428 -9.77 -21.12 0.35
N LEU A 429 -10.42 -20.04 0.80
CA LEU A 429 -10.89 -19.93 2.19
C LEU A 429 -11.81 -21.10 2.56
N HIS A 430 -11.42 -21.83 3.60
CA HIS A 430 -12.15 -22.99 4.07
C HIS A 430 -13.39 -22.56 4.87
N LYS A 431 -14.58 -22.78 4.30
CA LYS A 431 -15.87 -22.34 4.89
C LYS A 431 -16.48 -23.30 5.91
N THR A 432 -15.87 -24.48 6.11
CA THR A 432 -16.35 -25.51 7.04
C THR A 432 -15.46 -25.77 8.25
N PHE A 433 -14.17 -25.40 8.17
CA PHE A 433 -13.19 -25.71 9.20
C PHE A 433 -12.43 -24.44 9.55
N PHE A 434 -12.15 -24.27 10.84
CA PHE A 434 -11.27 -23.24 11.36
C PHE A 434 -10.43 -23.78 12.52
N ILE A 435 -9.38 -23.05 12.86
CA ILE A 435 -8.42 -23.45 13.88
C ILE A 435 -8.59 -22.55 15.10
N CYS A 436 -8.59 -23.14 16.29
CA CYS A 436 -8.42 -22.41 17.54
C CYS A 436 -7.08 -22.74 18.16
N VAL A 437 -6.35 -21.69 18.54
CA VAL A 437 -5.17 -21.76 19.40
C VAL A 437 -5.58 -21.29 20.80
N ASP A 438 -5.47 -22.19 21.78
CA ASP A 438 -5.81 -21.96 23.18
C ASP A 438 -4.59 -22.25 24.05
N GLY A 439 -3.90 -21.19 24.49
CA GLY A 439 -2.63 -21.28 25.23
C GLY A 439 -1.45 -20.65 24.51
N ASP A 440 -0.25 -20.82 25.05
CA ASP A 440 0.98 -20.12 24.65
C ASP A 440 2.08 -21.02 24.05
N ASP A 441 1.84 -22.34 23.95
CA ASP A 441 2.76 -23.31 23.35
C ASP A 441 2.03 -24.29 22.41
N VAL A 442 1.83 -23.86 21.16
CA VAL A 442 1.14 -24.63 20.11
C VAL A 442 1.85 -25.95 19.80
N ALA A 443 3.19 -26.00 19.92
CA ALA A 443 3.95 -27.20 19.60
C ALA A 443 3.71 -28.31 20.63
N ILE A 444 3.47 -27.95 21.90
CA ILE A 444 3.17 -28.90 22.97
C ILE A 444 1.68 -29.18 23.09
N THR A 445 0.83 -28.15 23.09
CA THR A 445 -0.61 -28.29 23.34
C THR A 445 -1.41 -28.64 22.10
N GLY A 446 -0.86 -28.40 20.91
CA GLY A 446 -1.54 -28.57 19.64
C GLY A 446 -2.59 -27.48 19.38
N VAL A 447 -3.49 -27.75 18.43
CA VAL A 447 -4.59 -26.85 18.07
C VAL A 447 -5.92 -27.61 18.06
N LEU A 448 -7.01 -26.87 18.22
CA LEU A 448 -8.35 -27.41 18.00
C LEU A 448 -8.78 -27.13 16.56
N LEU A 449 -9.00 -28.18 15.79
CA LEU A 449 -9.66 -28.08 14.48
C LEU A 449 -11.17 -28.19 14.66
N VAL A 450 -11.88 -27.10 14.38
CA VAL A 450 -13.32 -27.00 14.60
C VAL A 450 -14.06 -27.12 13.28
N ARG A 451 -14.99 -28.07 13.20
CA ARG A 451 -15.93 -28.19 12.07
C ARG A 451 -17.20 -27.40 12.37
N ARG A 452 -17.50 -26.39 11.56
CA ARG A 452 -18.77 -25.67 11.59
C ARG A 452 -19.26 -25.46 10.17
N GLU A 453 -20.41 -26.04 9.84
CA GLU A 453 -21.04 -25.78 8.55
C GLU A 453 -21.65 -24.38 8.54
N TRP A 454 -21.23 -23.58 7.55
CA TRP A 454 -21.81 -22.29 7.23
C TRP A 454 -22.64 -22.44 5.95
N ASP A 455 -23.90 -22.04 6.01
CA ASP A 455 -24.87 -22.10 4.90
C ASP A 455 -24.77 -20.90 3.93
N GLY A 456 -23.76 -20.05 4.10
CA GLY A 456 -23.57 -18.84 3.30
C GLY A 456 -24.41 -17.64 3.77
N ASN A 457 -25.23 -17.80 4.82
CA ASN A 457 -26.06 -16.71 5.32
C ASN A 457 -25.60 -16.25 6.71
N VAL A 458 -25.47 -14.94 6.91
CA VAL A 458 -25.10 -14.32 8.19
C VAL A 458 -26.23 -13.48 8.77
N TRP A 459 -27.32 -13.28 8.02
CA TRP A 459 -28.41 -12.36 8.35
C TRP A 459 -29.52 -12.97 9.23
N GLY A 460 -29.33 -14.18 9.73
CA GLY A 460 -30.36 -14.93 10.45
C GLY A 460 -30.21 -15.05 11.97
N ARG A 461 -29.22 -14.41 12.61
CA ARG A 461 -28.98 -14.58 14.05
C ARG A 461 -28.64 -13.25 14.72
N THR A 462 -29.69 -12.51 15.07
CA THR A 462 -29.71 -11.56 16.20
C THR A 462 -29.49 -12.28 17.52
#